data_AF-Q6IDS6-F1
#
_entry.id   AF-Q6IDS6-F1
#
_cell.length_a   1.000
_cell.length_b   1.000
_cell.length_c   1.000
_cell.angle_alpha   90.00
_cell.angle_beta   90.00
_cell.angle_gamma   90.00
#
_symmetry.space_group_name_H-M   'P 1'
#
loop_
_entity.id
_entity.type
_entity.pdbx_description
1 polymer ?
#
loop_
_entity_poly.entity_id
_entity_poly.type
_entity_poly.pdbx_seq_one_letter_code
_entity_poly.pdbx_strand_id
1 'polypeptide(L)'
;MSDRILCKFFVHGSCLKGENCEFSHDSKDPPNNVCTFYQKRICLYGSRCRYDHVRAASNLPLSSDSESLDRSISTTPSRHLQQQGDNNDGDKSSNVYCIHPREYPICSFAAAGDCPRGNQCPHMHGDLCNTCGKKCLHPFRPEEREEHTKECEKKQKHIEALKQSQDIECSVCLDRILSKATPGERKFGLLTECDHPFCIQCIRNWRSSAPVSGMDVNSTLRACPICRKLSYFVVPSVVWYSSPEEKKEIIDIYKAKLRSIDCKHFNFGNGNCPFGASCFYKHAYSDGHLEEVVLRHLGSQEGETVITDSIRLSEFLGGLQIF
;
A
#
# COMPACT_ATOMS: atom_id res chain seq x y z
N MET A 1 11.86 25.80 49.26
CA MET A 1 11.69 25.52 47.83
C MET A 1 10.53 24.56 47.72
N SER A 2 9.55 24.84 46.87
CA SER A 2 8.33 24.05 46.76
C SER A 2 8.62 22.84 45.88
N ASP A 3 8.78 21.63 46.42
CA ASP A 3 8.96 20.38 45.64
C ASP A 3 7.66 19.94 44.93
N ARG A 4 6.98 20.88 44.27
CA ARG A 4 5.73 20.61 43.57
C ARG A 4 6.03 20.30 42.11
N ILE A 5 5.42 19.23 41.64
CA ILE A 5 5.53 18.78 40.26
C ILE A 5 4.90 19.81 39.32
N LEU A 6 5.61 20.24 38.26
CA LEU A 6 5.15 21.26 37.31
C LEU A 6 3.85 20.85 36.58
N CYS A 7 2.90 21.77 36.51
CA CYS A 7 1.63 21.60 35.82
C CYS A 7 1.84 21.59 34.30
N LYS A 8 1.76 20.41 33.68
CA LYS A 8 1.89 20.26 32.22
C LYS A 8 0.90 21.13 31.44
N PHE A 9 -0.33 21.30 31.94
CA PHE A 9 -1.33 22.16 31.28
C PHE A 9 -0.98 23.65 31.41
N PHE A 10 -0.40 24.08 32.53
CA PHE A 10 0.03 25.46 32.72
C PHE A 10 1.19 25.82 31.80
N VAL A 11 2.16 24.93 31.63
CA VAL A 11 3.27 25.08 30.67
C VAL A 11 2.75 25.31 29.24
N HIS A 12 1.62 24.68 28.89
CA HIS A 12 0.95 24.85 27.61
C HIS A 12 -0.12 25.96 27.60
N GLY A 13 -0.22 26.78 28.65
CA GLY A 13 -1.19 27.89 28.75
C GLY A 13 -2.66 27.44 28.82
N SER A 14 -2.92 26.18 29.15
CA SER A 14 -4.24 25.53 29.11
C SER A 14 -4.74 25.05 30.48
N CYS A 15 -4.05 25.39 31.57
CA CYS A 15 -4.54 25.05 32.91
C CYS A 15 -5.69 25.97 33.32
N LEU A 16 -6.88 25.38 33.52
CA LEU A 16 -8.07 26.09 34.01
C LEU A 16 -8.17 26.12 35.54
N LYS A 17 -7.32 25.37 36.27
CA LYS A 17 -7.37 25.29 37.73
C LYS A 17 -6.79 26.53 38.42
N GLY A 18 -6.05 27.39 37.70
CA GLY A 18 -5.46 28.61 38.28
C GLY A 18 -4.61 28.32 39.52
N GLU A 19 -4.78 29.10 40.58
CA GLU A 19 -4.09 28.91 41.87
C GLU A 19 -4.51 27.64 42.61
N ASN A 20 -5.65 27.04 42.25
CA ASN A 20 -6.15 25.78 42.81
C ASN A 20 -5.57 24.55 42.09
N CYS A 21 -4.53 24.73 41.27
CA CYS A 21 -3.86 23.60 40.63
C CYS A 21 -3.03 22.82 41.65
N GLU A 22 -3.23 21.50 41.71
CA GLU A 22 -2.43 20.58 42.54
C GLU A 22 -0.97 20.49 42.08
N PHE A 23 -0.67 20.99 40.88
CA PHE A 23 0.64 21.02 40.27
C PHE A 23 1.19 22.46 40.25
N SER A 24 2.51 22.60 40.28
CA SER A 24 3.16 23.91 40.32
C SER A 24 2.95 24.70 39.03
N HIS A 25 2.70 26.00 39.19
CA HIS A 25 2.70 26.99 38.11
C HIS A 25 3.99 27.83 38.09
N ASP A 26 5.03 27.43 38.85
CA ASP A 26 6.34 28.05 38.75
C ASP A 26 7.12 27.42 37.58
N SER A 27 7.42 28.20 36.54
CA SER A 27 8.15 27.73 35.35
C SER A 27 9.56 27.22 35.63
N LYS A 28 10.07 27.41 36.84
CA LYS A 28 11.37 26.91 37.30
C LYS A 28 11.31 25.48 37.83
N ASP A 29 10.14 24.94 38.14
CA ASP A 29 10.00 23.59 38.67
C ASP A 29 10.20 22.53 37.57
N PRO A 30 10.78 21.36 37.88
CA PRO A 30 11.05 20.33 36.87
C PRO A 30 9.75 19.73 36.31
N PRO A 31 9.64 19.53 34.97
CA PRO A 31 8.52 18.83 34.38
C PRO A 31 8.45 17.38 34.88
N ASN A 32 7.25 16.90 35.24
CA ASN A 32 7.06 15.47 35.46
C ASN A 32 7.18 14.73 34.14
N ASN A 33 8.30 14.06 33.94
CA ASN A 33 8.47 13.18 32.80
C ASN A 33 8.02 11.76 33.11
N VAL A 34 7.54 11.46 34.33
CA VAL A 34 7.14 10.10 34.72
C VAL A 34 5.87 9.65 34.01
N CYS A 35 5.91 8.44 33.48
CA CYS A 35 4.79 7.81 32.81
C CYS A 35 3.70 7.43 33.83
N THR A 36 2.61 8.20 33.89
CA THR A 36 1.46 7.89 34.77
C THR A 36 0.83 6.53 34.45
N PHE A 37 0.86 6.11 33.18
CA PHE A 37 0.43 4.77 32.77
C PHE A 37 1.37 3.68 33.28
N TYR A 38 2.68 3.93 33.39
CA TYR A 38 3.63 2.95 33.93
C TYR A 38 3.52 2.84 35.44
N GLN A 39 3.31 3.97 36.12
CA GLN A 39 3.00 3.97 37.56
C GLN A 39 1.75 3.13 37.84
N LYS A 40 0.76 3.18 36.95
CA LYS A 40 -0.44 2.33 36.99
C LYS A 40 -0.24 0.91 36.42
N ARG A 41 0.98 0.53 36.04
CA ARG A 41 1.35 -0.76 35.40
C ARG A 41 0.60 -1.09 34.09
N ILE A 42 -0.01 -0.10 33.46
CA ILE A 42 -0.75 -0.24 32.19
C ILE A 42 -0.03 0.38 30.99
N CYS A 43 1.20 0.90 31.17
CA CYS A 43 1.98 1.42 30.05
C CYS A 43 2.48 0.27 29.17
N LEU A 44 1.85 0.13 28.00
CA LEU A 44 2.21 -0.88 27.01
C LEU A 44 3.38 -0.47 26.11
N TYR A 45 3.84 0.79 26.16
CA TYR A 45 4.99 1.24 25.36
C TYR A 45 6.32 0.61 25.84
N GLY A 46 6.35 -0.01 27.02
CA GLY A 46 7.55 -0.65 27.55
C GLY A 46 8.74 0.30 27.62
N SER A 47 9.94 -0.18 27.28
CA SER A 47 11.16 0.65 27.22
C SER A 47 11.14 1.75 26.16
N ARG A 48 10.14 1.76 25.27
CA ARG A 48 9.96 2.77 24.22
C ARG A 48 9.02 3.89 24.64
N CYS A 49 8.57 3.89 25.89
CA CYS A 49 7.74 4.95 26.40
C CYS A 49 8.50 6.27 26.34
N ARG A 50 7.84 7.32 25.83
CA ARG A 50 8.39 8.67 25.81
C ARG A 50 8.54 9.28 27.21
N TYR A 51 7.82 8.75 28.19
CA TYR A 51 7.85 9.17 29.57
C TYR A 51 8.68 8.19 30.40
N ASP A 52 9.34 8.71 31.45
CA ASP A 52 10.21 7.96 32.33
C ASP A 52 9.44 6.85 33.06
N HIS A 53 9.94 5.64 32.94
CA HIS A 53 9.45 4.48 33.66
C HIS A 53 10.16 4.34 35.00
N VAL A 54 9.97 5.30 35.91
CA VAL A 54 10.44 5.17 37.29
C VAL A 54 9.48 4.25 38.04
N ARG A 55 9.99 3.16 38.63
CA ARG A 55 9.19 2.41 39.61
C ARG A 55 8.96 3.39 40.76
N ALA A 56 7.73 3.52 41.25
CA ALA A 56 7.49 4.29 42.45
C ALA A 56 8.45 3.75 43.52
N ALA A 57 9.47 4.53 43.85
CA ALA A 57 10.36 4.19 44.92
C ALA A 57 9.49 4.17 46.17
N SER A 58 9.17 2.97 46.66
CA SER A 58 8.87 2.81 48.07
C SER A 58 10.04 3.47 48.79
N ASN A 59 9.80 4.64 49.39
CA ASN A 59 10.76 5.33 50.23
C ASN A 59 11.06 4.47 51.45
N LEU A 60 11.92 3.47 51.29
CA LEU A 60 12.71 2.81 52.33
C LEU A 60 13.98 2.29 51.63
N PRO A 61 15.18 2.74 52.03
CA PRO A 61 16.40 2.27 51.41
C PRO A 61 16.73 0.88 51.99
N LEU A 62 16.60 -0.18 51.19
CA LEU A 62 17.32 -1.41 51.48
C LEU A 62 18.18 -1.81 50.28
N SER A 63 19.46 -1.76 50.57
CA SER A 63 20.63 -2.25 49.87
C SER A 63 20.59 -3.74 49.53
N SER A 64 21.25 -4.04 48.41
CA SER A 64 22.02 -5.25 48.09
C SER A 64 21.29 -6.58 47.85
N ASP A 65 21.43 -7.00 46.58
CA ASP A 65 21.86 -8.32 46.13
C ASP A 65 21.16 -9.58 46.67
N SER A 66 20.43 -10.27 45.79
CA SER A 66 20.71 -11.67 45.41
C SER A 66 19.72 -12.22 44.40
N GLU A 67 20.26 -13.08 43.56
CA GLU A 67 19.66 -13.78 42.43
C GLU A 67 18.67 -14.90 42.84
N SER A 68 17.76 -15.17 41.91
CA SER A 68 17.29 -16.51 41.49
C SER A 68 16.17 -17.26 42.24
N LEU A 69 15.27 -17.80 41.39
CA LEU A 69 14.50 -19.06 41.45
C LEU A 69 13.15 -19.15 42.21
N ASP A 70 12.11 -19.20 41.37
CA ASP A 70 11.12 -20.29 41.24
C ASP A 70 9.95 -20.45 42.24
N ARG A 71 8.82 -20.84 41.63
CA ARG A 71 7.65 -21.58 42.12
C ARG A 71 6.45 -20.88 42.78
N SER A 72 5.46 -20.61 41.92
CA SER A 72 4.12 -21.25 41.85
C SER A 72 3.28 -21.53 43.12
N ILE A 73 1.97 -21.26 42.95
CA ILE A 73 0.76 -21.78 43.67
C ILE A 73 0.41 -21.00 44.95
N SER A 74 -0.83 -20.66 45.34
CA SER A 74 -2.18 -20.49 44.76
C SER A 74 -3.07 -20.01 45.93
N THR A 75 -4.18 -19.33 45.58
CA THR A 75 -5.48 -19.26 46.30
C THR A 75 -5.62 -18.58 47.67
N THR A 76 -6.79 -17.94 47.77
CA THR A 76 -7.56 -17.26 48.85
C THR A 76 -7.63 -18.02 50.20
N PRO A 77 -8.30 -17.54 51.30
CA PRO A 77 -9.31 -16.47 51.40
C PRO A 77 -9.35 -15.60 52.70
N SER A 78 -10.30 -14.65 52.67
CA SER A 78 -11.25 -14.30 53.75
C SER A 78 -10.95 -13.18 54.78
N ARG A 79 -12.01 -12.36 54.95
CA ARG A 79 -12.51 -11.63 56.15
C ARG A 79 -11.85 -10.29 56.51
N HIS A 80 -12.53 -9.16 56.31
CA HIS A 80 -13.61 -8.56 57.14
C HIS A 80 -13.04 -7.68 58.27
N LEU A 81 -13.08 -6.35 58.10
CA LEU A 81 -13.42 -5.43 59.19
C LEU A 81 -13.88 -4.06 58.68
N GLN A 82 -14.98 -3.60 59.27
CA GLN A 82 -15.63 -2.29 59.16
C GLN A 82 -14.84 -1.17 59.85
N GLN A 83 -14.86 0.03 59.27
CA GLN A 83 -14.85 1.37 59.92
C GLN A 83 -15.30 2.38 58.83
N GLN A 84 -16.53 2.90 58.84
CA GLN A 84 -17.08 4.07 59.58
C GLN A 84 -16.39 5.42 59.32
N GLY A 85 -17.22 6.41 58.94
CA GLY A 85 -16.91 7.84 58.75
C GLY A 85 -16.59 8.20 57.29
N ASP A 86 -17.04 9.29 56.70
CA ASP A 86 -18.02 10.32 57.03
C ASP A 86 -18.32 11.05 55.71
N ASN A 87 -19.46 11.72 55.66
CA ASN A 87 -20.03 12.38 54.49
C ASN A 87 -19.09 13.41 53.85
N ASN A 88 -19.01 13.42 52.52
CA ASN A 88 -18.92 14.69 51.78
C ASN A 88 -19.37 14.57 50.33
N ASP A 89 -20.26 15.48 49.99
CA ASP A 89 -20.93 15.70 48.72
C ASP A 89 -19.96 16.06 47.59
N GLY A 90 -20.30 15.59 46.39
CA GLY A 90 -20.06 16.29 45.13
C GLY A 90 -18.62 16.51 44.68
N ASP A 91 -18.12 15.65 43.79
CA ASP A 91 -17.68 16.13 42.49
C ASP A 91 -17.76 15.03 41.43
N LYS A 92 -18.69 15.20 40.50
CA LYS A 92 -18.76 14.45 39.24
C LYS A 92 -17.70 15.03 38.30
N SER A 93 -16.45 14.59 38.40
CA SER A 93 -15.47 14.73 37.32
C SER A 93 -14.27 13.83 37.59
N SER A 94 -13.79 12.98 36.70
CA SER A 94 -14.08 12.79 35.29
C SER A 94 -13.91 11.29 35.02
N ASN A 95 -14.87 10.71 34.31
CA ASN A 95 -14.68 9.43 33.63
C ASN A 95 -13.52 9.64 32.64
N VAL A 96 -12.29 9.38 33.07
CA VAL A 96 -11.17 9.19 32.16
C VAL A 96 -11.49 7.89 31.46
N TYR A 97 -12.25 7.97 30.36
CA TYR A 97 -12.35 6.87 29.43
C TYR A 97 -10.91 6.46 29.13
N CYS A 98 -10.49 5.34 29.70
CA CYS A 98 -9.25 4.67 29.33
C CYS A 98 -9.44 4.21 27.89
N ILE A 99 -9.22 5.11 26.93
CA ILE A 99 -9.13 4.79 25.51
C ILE A 99 -8.08 3.70 25.42
N HIS A 100 -8.45 2.55 24.86
CA HIS A 100 -7.55 1.41 24.79
C HIS A 100 -6.31 1.84 23.98
N PRO A 101 -5.06 1.48 24.34
CA PRO A 101 -3.88 1.97 23.62
C PRO A 101 -3.85 1.65 22.11
N ARG A 102 -4.58 0.61 21.66
CA ARG A 102 -4.83 0.37 20.23
C ARG A 102 -5.68 1.47 19.59
N GLU A 103 -6.60 2.11 20.28
CA GLU A 103 -7.53 3.09 19.70
C GLU A 103 -6.89 4.47 19.54
N TYR A 104 -5.76 4.73 20.20
CA TYR A 104 -5.10 6.02 20.12
C TYR A 104 -4.56 6.27 18.70
N PRO A 105 -4.95 7.36 18.02
CA PRO A 105 -4.51 7.62 16.66
C PRO A 105 -3.07 8.13 16.61
N ILE A 106 -2.32 7.73 15.58
CA ILE A 106 -1.00 8.29 15.29
C ILE A 106 -1.14 9.76 14.87
N CYS A 107 -0.19 10.59 15.28
CA CYS A 107 -0.05 11.95 14.79
C CYS A 107 0.06 11.98 13.26
N SER A 108 -0.92 12.58 12.58
CA SER A 108 -0.94 12.67 11.12
C SER A 108 0.31 13.35 10.53
N PHE A 109 0.87 14.34 11.22
CA PHE A 109 2.10 15.01 10.79
C PHE A 109 3.31 14.06 10.87
N ALA A 110 3.49 13.37 12.00
CA ALA A 110 4.58 12.40 12.14
C ALA A 110 4.45 11.22 11.18
N ALA A 111 3.21 10.76 10.94
CA ALA A 111 2.91 9.73 9.96
C ALA A 111 3.19 10.20 8.51
N ALA A 112 3.02 11.48 8.21
CA ALA A 112 3.35 12.06 6.91
C ALA A 112 4.86 12.20 6.68
N GLY A 113 5.64 12.36 7.74
CA GLY A 113 7.12 12.29 7.73
C GLY A 113 7.76 13.20 8.77
N ASP A 114 7.23 14.40 8.96
CA ASP A 114 7.76 15.38 9.92
C ASP A 114 6.65 15.99 10.77
N CYS A 115 6.91 16.11 12.08
CA CYS A 115 6.00 16.79 12.99
C CYS A 115 6.68 18.02 13.56
N PRO A 116 6.14 19.23 13.33
CA PRO A 116 6.76 20.47 13.81
C PRO A 116 6.79 20.54 15.34
N ARG A 117 5.96 19.74 16.03
CA ARG A 117 5.95 19.65 17.50
C ARG A 117 7.00 18.68 18.04
N GLY A 118 7.65 17.88 17.20
CA GLY A 118 8.69 16.91 17.59
C GLY A 118 8.41 16.17 18.92
N ASN A 119 9.39 16.26 19.82
CA ASN A 119 9.41 15.88 21.24
C ASN A 119 8.22 16.32 22.11
N GLN A 120 7.37 17.24 21.64
CA GLN A 120 6.31 17.88 22.43
C GLN A 120 4.92 17.59 21.88
N CYS A 121 4.80 16.85 20.77
CA CYS A 121 3.51 16.53 20.18
C CYS A 121 2.59 15.80 21.19
N PRO A 122 1.32 16.22 21.36
CA PRO A 122 0.40 15.52 22.28
C PRO A 122 -0.07 14.17 21.71
N HIS A 123 0.04 13.97 20.40
CA HIS A 123 -0.33 12.73 19.73
C HIS A 123 0.85 11.75 19.69
N MET A 124 0.56 10.45 19.64
CA MET A 124 1.60 9.44 19.53
C MET A 124 2.30 9.51 18.16
N HIS A 125 3.62 9.43 18.16
CA HIS A 125 4.37 9.19 16.94
C HIS A 125 4.51 7.67 16.79
N GLY A 126 4.19 7.15 15.62
CA GLY A 126 4.36 5.73 15.34
C GLY A 126 5.83 5.34 15.31
N ASP A 127 6.07 4.05 15.15
CA ASP A 127 7.38 3.52 14.86
C ASP A 127 7.79 3.89 13.42
N LEU A 128 9.10 3.98 13.19
CA LEU A 128 9.66 4.24 11.87
C LEU A 128 9.43 3.04 10.96
N CYS A 129 8.88 3.28 9.77
CA CYS A 129 8.92 2.32 8.68
C CYS A 129 10.31 2.35 8.01
N ASN A 130 10.96 1.20 7.90
CA ASN A 130 12.29 1.08 7.28
C ASN A 130 12.30 1.44 5.79
N THR A 131 11.16 1.33 5.12
CA THR A 131 11.06 1.56 3.67
C THR A 131 10.81 3.04 3.33
N CYS A 132 9.90 3.72 4.04
CA CYS A 132 9.61 5.13 3.78
C CYS A 132 10.24 6.12 4.77
N GLY A 133 10.83 5.64 5.87
CA GLY A 133 11.44 6.47 6.91
C GLY A 133 10.43 7.25 7.79
N LYS A 134 9.13 7.02 7.64
CA LYS A 134 8.07 7.77 8.33
C LYS A 134 7.65 7.11 9.64
N LYS A 135 7.23 7.91 10.62
CA LYS A 135 6.74 7.44 11.94
C LYS A 135 5.25 7.05 11.88
N CYS A 136 4.89 6.18 10.95
CA CYS A 136 3.51 5.82 10.62
C CYS A 136 3.08 4.42 11.07
N LEU A 137 3.97 3.64 11.69
CA LEU A 137 3.64 2.28 12.14
C LEU A 137 3.06 2.28 13.55
N HIS A 138 1.83 1.81 13.74
CA HIS A 138 1.21 1.80 15.07
C HIS A 138 1.83 0.70 15.96
N PRO A 139 2.39 1.00 17.14
CA PRO A 139 3.05 0.01 18.01
C PRO A 139 2.16 -1.18 18.41
N PHE A 140 0.85 -0.94 18.57
CA PHE A 140 -0.11 -1.96 19.04
C PHE A 140 -1.05 -2.53 17.97
N ARG A 141 -0.91 -2.17 16.68
CA ARG A 141 -1.79 -2.70 15.61
C ARG A 141 -0.93 -3.45 14.57
N PRO A 142 -0.50 -4.69 14.86
CA PRO A 142 0.42 -5.43 14.01
C PRO A 142 -0.11 -5.64 12.59
N GLU A 143 -1.43 -5.86 12.44
CA GLU A 143 -2.10 -6.00 11.14
C GLU A 143 -1.90 -4.76 10.26
N GLU A 144 -2.21 -3.55 10.78
CA GLU A 144 -1.97 -2.30 10.05
C GLU A 144 -0.48 -2.07 9.72
N ARG A 145 0.43 -2.56 10.56
CA ARG A 145 1.87 -2.47 10.28
C ARG A 145 2.28 -3.36 9.12
N GLU A 146 1.78 -4.58 9.08
CA GLU A 146 2.05 -5.53 8.00
C GLU A 146 1.48 -5.02 6.68
N GLU A 147 0.23 -4.55 6.70
CA GLU A 147 -0.43 -3.92 5.55
C GLU A 147 0.38 -2.74 5.01
N HIS A 148 0.76 -1.80 5.89
CA HIS A 148 1.61 -0.68 5.52
C HIS A 148 2.95 -1.15 4.94
N THR A 149 3.63 -2.11 5.58
CA THR A 149 4.96 -2.57 5.16
C THR A 149 4.89 -3.15 3.75
N LYS A 150 3.89 -4.00 3.48
CA LYS A 150 3.65 -4.61 2.16
C LYS A 150 3.34 -3.56 1.08
N GLU A 151 2.44 -2.61 1.35
CA GLU A 151 2.11 -1.56 0.39
C GLU A 151 3.31 -0.61 0.17
N CYS A 152 4.02 -0.26 1.23
CA CYS A 152 5.17 0.63 1.19
C CYS A 152 6.31 0.03 0.37
N GLU A 153 6.62 -1.25 0.55
CA GLU A 153 7.62 -1.96 -0.26
C GLU A 153 7.21 -2.03 -1.73
N LYS A 154 5.93 -2.36 -2.02
CA LYS A 154 5.41 -2.36 -3.39
C LYS A 154 5.54 -0.98 -4.04
N LYS A 155 5.20 0.08 -3.31
CA LYS A 155 5.33 1.47 -3.78
C LYS A 155 6.79 1.84 -4.01
N GLN A 156 7.69 1.46 -3.12
CA GLN A 156 9.13 1.74 -3.26
C GLN A 156 9.72 1.04 -4.49
N LYS A 157 9.40 -0.24 -4.71
CA LYS A 157 9.78 -0.98 -5.93
C LYS A 157 9.25 -0.29 -7.19
N HIS A 158 8.00 0.17 -7.17
CA HIS A 158 7.41 0.89 -8.30
C HIS A 158 8.12 2.22 -8.60
N ILE A 159 8.47 3.00 -7.58
CA ILE A 159 9.23 4.26 -7.74
C ILE A 159 10.62 3.98 -8.31
N GLU A 160 11.31 2.95 -7.82
CA GLU A 160 12.62 2.57 -8.33
C GLU A 160 12.55 2.12 -9.80
N ALA A 161 11.55 1.29 -10.15
CA ALA A 161 11.30 0.91 -11.54
C ALA A 161 11.03 2.14 -12.43
N LEU A 162 10.21 3.10 -11.98
CA LEU A 162 9.97 4.35 -12.70
C LEU A 162 11.24 5.17 -12.92
N LYS A 163 12.15 5.20 -11.93
CA LYS A 163 13.43 5.90 -12.02
C LYS A 163 14.37 5.23 -13.03
N GLN A 164 14.53 3.91 -12.94
CA GLN A 164 15.35 3.13 -13.88
C GLN A 164 14.81 3.20 -15.32
N SER A 165 13.50 3.37 -15.47
CA SER A 165 12.85 3.50 -16.77
C SER A 165 13.05 4.85 -17.47
N GLN A 166 13.54 5.89 -16.78
CA GLN A 166 13.60 7.25 -17.33
C GLN A 166 14.55 7.38 -18.53
N ASP A 167 15.64 6.61 -18.54
CA ASP A 167 16.70 6.72 -19.55
C ASP A 167 16.48 5.82 -20.77
N ILE A 168 15.35 5.11 -20.85
CA ILE A 168 15.11 4.12 -21.90
C ILE A 168 14.59 4.80 -23.17
N GLU A 169 15.30 4.55 -24.26
CA GLU A 169 15.02 5.11 -25.58
C GLU A 169 14.23 4.14 -26.46
N CYS A 170 13.39 4.69 -27.32
CA CYS A 170 12.65 3.90 -28.32
C CYS A 170 13.59 3.45 -29.43
N SER A 171 13.61 2.15 -29.75
CA SER A 171 14.43 1.61 -30.85
C SER A 171 14.01 2.06 -32.26
N VAL A 172 12.93 2.84 -32.40
CA VAL A 172 12.42 3.34 -33.70
C VAL A 172 12.65 4.84 -33.85
N CYS A 173 12.19 5.65 -32.89
CA CYS A 173 12.36 7.11 -32.96
C CYS A 173 13.58 7.64 -32.20
N LEU A 174 14.30 6.77 -31.47
CA LEU A 174 15.48 7.10 -30.65
C LEU A 174 15.24 8.10 -29.51
N ASP A 175 14.02 8.61 -29.34
CA ASP A 175 13.66 9.43 -28.18
C ASP A 175 13.56 8.61 -26.90
N ARG A 176 13.90 9.25 -25.78
CA ARG A 176 13.55 8.78 -24.43
C ARG A 176 12.03 8.70 -24.28
N ILE A 177 11.54 7.50 -23.97
CA ILE A 177 10.10 7.18 -24.04
C ILE A 177 9.31 7.96 -22.98
N LEU A 178 9.85 8.09 -21.77
CA LEU A 178 9.21 8.82 -20.67
C LEU A 178 9.45 10.33 -20.70
N SER A 179 10.27 10.83 -21.62
CA SER A 179 10.53 12.27 -21.81
C SER A 179 9.65 12.92 -22.90
N LYS A 180 8.71 12.16 -23.49
CA LYS A 180 7.80 12.70 -24.53
C LYS A 180 6.90 13.83 -24.01
N ALA A 181 6.40 14.65 -24.92
CA ALA A 181 5.68 15.88 -24.60
C ALA A 181 4.43 15.62 -23.73
N THR A 182 3.54 14.72 -24.15
CA THR A 182 2.27 14.50 -23.47
C THR A 182 2.30 13.31 -22.51
N PRO A 183 1.59 13.35 -21.37
CA PRO A 183 1.46 12.19 -20.48
C PRO A 183 0.86 10.93 -21.14
N GLY A 184 0.09 11.11 -22.21
CA GLY A 184 -0.49 10.00 -22.99
C GLY A 184 0.57 9.20 -23.76
N GLU A 185 1.64 9.84 -24.20
CA GLU A 185 2.72 9.26 -25.01
C GLU A 185 3.88 8.73 -24.17
N ARG A 186 4.00 9.13 -22.90
CA ARG A 186 5.00 8.66 -21.92
C ARG A 186 4.72 7.23 -21.44
N LYS A 187 4.59 6.33 -22.40
CA LYS A 187 4.30 4.91 -22.19
C LYS A 187 5.11 4.08 -23.16
N PHE A 188 5.69 3.01 -22.64
CA PHE A 188 6.28 1.95 -23.41
C PHE A 188 5.18 1.16 -24.14
N GLY A 189 5.44 0.72 -25.37
CA GLY A 189 4.66 -0.25 -26.11
C GLY A 189 5.39 -1.59 -26.11
N LEU A 190 5.13 -2.42 -25.10
CA LEU A 190 5.79 -3.72 -24.94
C LEU A 190 5.20 -4.72 -25.93
N LEU A 191 6.07 -5.47 -26.60
CA LEU A 191 5.71 -6.66 -27.36
C LEU A 191 5.95 -7.88 -26.48
N THR A 192 5.04 -8.86 -26.51
CA THR A 192 5.10 -10.01 -25.59
C THR A 192 6.32 -10.90 -25.88
N GLU A 193 6.68 -11.04 -27.16
CA GLU A 193 7.69 -12.00 -27.61
C GLU A 193 9.13 -11.45 -27.70
N CYS A 194 9.37 -10.16 -27.43
CA CYS A 194 10.72 -9.59 -27.51
C CYS A 194 10.97 -8.47 -26.52
N ASP A 195 12.24 -8.11 -26.31
CA ASP A 195 12.64 -7.17 -25.27
C ASP A 195 13.11 -5.81 -25.81
N HIS A 196 12.70 -5.47 -27.04
CA HIS A 196 13.04 -4.20 -27.66
C HIS A 196 12.12 -3.08 -27.13
N PRO A 197 12.68 -1.95 -26.66
CA PRO A 197 11.89 -0.84 -26.15
C PRO A 197 11.29 0.00 -27.27
N PHE A 198 10.00 0.29 -27.15
CA PHE A 198 9.31 1.19 -28.06
C PHE A 198 8.44 2.17 -27.30
N CYS A 199 8.33 3.40 -27.79
CA CYS A 199 7.24 4.25 -27.35
C CYS A 199 5.91 3.72 -27.91
N ILE A 200 4.82 3.93 -27.16
CA ILE A 200 3.49 3.45 -27.54
C ILE A 200 3.05 3.98 -28.91
N GLN A 201 3.45 5.20 -29.26
CA GLN A 201 3.10 5.83 -30.53
C GLN A 201 3.76 5.13 -31.72
N CYS A 202 5.05 4.81 -31.65
CA CYS A 202 5.76 4.12 -32.74
C CYS A 202 5.14 2.74 -33.03
N ILE A 203 4.81 1.96 -32.00
CA ILE A 203 4.18 0.65 -32.22
C ILE A 203 2.75 0.76 -32.74
N ARG A 204 1.99 1.78 -32.32
CA ARG A 204 0.67 2.05 -32.91
C ARG A 204 0.79 2.41 -34.39
N ASN A 205 1.66 3.35 -34.74
CA ASN A 205 1.89 3.75 -36.14
C ASN A 205 2.35 2.56 -36.99
N TRP A 206 3.26 1.74 -36.46
CA TRP A 206 3.71 0.52 -37.12
C TRP A 206 2.54 -0.43 -37.43
N ARG A 207 1.67 -0.68 -36.45
CA ARG A 207 0.51 -1.58 -36.60
C ARG A 207 -0.63 -1.02 -37.44
N SER A 208 -0.73 0.30 -37.53
CA SER A 208 -1.73 1.00 -38.33
C SER A 208 -1.27 1.31 -39.77
N SER A 209 -0.02 0.98 -40.11
CA SER A 209 0.50 1.18 -41.46
C SER A 209 -0.17 0.23 -42.45
N ALA A 210 -0.51 0.71 -43.65
CA ALA A 210 -1.08 -0.14 -44.69
C ALA A 210 -0.03 -1.18 -45.13
N PRO A 211 -0.39 -2.48 -45.20
CA PRO A 211 0.52 -3.48 -45.74
C PRO A 211 0.70 -3.23 -47.25
N VAL A 212 1.94 -3.30 -47.71
CA VAL A 212 2.26 -3.27 -49.15
C VAL A 212 1.60 -4.47 -49.84
N SER A 213 0.99 -4.26 -51.00
CA SER A 213 0.27 -5.30 -51.75
C SER A 213 1.13 -6.55 -51.91
N GLY A 214 0.62 -7.71 -51.45
CA GLY A 214 1.30 -9.00 -51.53
C GLY A 214 2.13 -9.39 -50.29
N MET A 215 2.27 -8.52 -49.29
CA MET A 215 2.92 -8.91 -48.02
C MET A 215 1.93 -9.53 -47.02
N ASP A 216 2.41 -10.54 -46.27
CA ASP A 216 1.67 -11.07 -45.13
C ASP A 216 1.58 -10.01 -44.02
N VAL A 217 0.35 -9.61 -43.71
CA VAL A 217 0.04 -8.57 -42.72
C VAL A 217 0.52 -8.97 -41.33
N ASN A 218 0.49 -10.28 -41.00
CA ASN A 218 0.94 -10.77 -39.71
C ASN A 218 2.47 -10.63 -39.56
N SER A 219 3.23 -11.14 -40.52
CA SER A 219 4.68 -11.04 -40.60
C SER A 219 5.17 -9.58 -40.70
N THR A 220 4.37 -8.70 -41.29
CA THR A 220 4.78 -7.30 -41.49
C THR A 220 4.40 -6.42 -40.30
N LEU A 221 3.10 -6.30 -39.99
CA LEU A 221 2.60 -5.30 -39.03
C LEU A 221 2.56 -5.82 -37.59
N ARG A 222 2.44 -7.14 -37.40
CA ARG A 222 2.35 -7.76 -36.06
C ARG A 222 3.70 -8.32 -35.59
N ALA A 223 4.74 -8.20 -36.40
CA ALA A 223 6.10 -8.49 -36.00
C ALA A 223 6.75 -7.28 -35.30
N CYS A 224 7.71 -7.57 -34.43
CA CYS A 224 8.62 -6.56 -33.88
C CYS A 224 9.37 -5.83 -35.01
N PRO A 225 9.39 -4.48 -35.03
CA PRO A 225 10.15 -3.71 -36.02
C PRO A 225 11.65 -4.03 -36.08
N ILE A 226 12.22 -4.52 -34.97
CA ILE A 226 13.66 -4.77 -34.83
C ILE A 226 14.02 -6.22 -35.12
N CYS A 227 13.43 -7.19 -34.41
CA CYS A 227 13.80 -8.60 -34.51
C CYS A 227 12.82 -9.47 -35.28
N ARG A 228 11.72 -8.90 -35.81
CA ARG A 228 10.66 -9.59 -36.55
C ARG A 228 9.93 -10.73 -35.82
N LYS A 229 10.20 -10.96 -34.52
CA LYS A 229 9.38 -11.87 -33.71
C LYS A 229 7.91 -11.43 -33.76
N LEU A 230 7.03 -12.35 -34.11
CA LEU A 230 5.58 -12.12 -34.14
C LEU A 230 5.09 -11.86 -32.72
N SER A 231 4.35 -10.77 -32.52
CA SER A 231 3.73 -10.42 -31.25
C SER A 231 2.34 -9.88 -31.53
N TYR A 232 1.29 -10.62 -31.18
CA TYR A 232 -0.07 -10.19 -31.50
C TYR A 232 -0.59 -9.11 -30.55
N PHE A 233 -0.03 -9.05 -29.35
CA PHE A 233 -0.47 -8.15 -28.29
C PHE A 233 0.55 -7.04 -28.02
N VAL A 234 0.07 -5.83 -27.77
CA VAL A 234 0.88 -4.68 -27.31
C VAL A 234 0.43 -4.34 -25.91
N VAL A 235 1.37 -4.25 -24.99
CA VAL A 235 1.11 -3.86 -23.60
C VAL A 235 1.64 -2.46 -23.34
N PRO A 236 0.77 -1.44 -23.18
CA PRO A 236 1.17 -0.14 -22.69
C PRO A 236 1.66 -0.23 -21.23
N SER A 237 2.84 0.31 -20.93
CA SER A 237 3.36 0.39 -19.57
C SER A 237 4.01 1.76 -19.31
N VAL A 238 4.00 2.22 -18.05
CA VAL A 238 4.75 3.41 -17.60
C VAL A 238 6.10 3.06 -16.98
N VAL A 239 6.35 1.77 -16.77
CA VAL A 239 7.62 1.22 -16.27
C VAL A 239 8.17 0.21 -17.27
N TRP A 240 9.48 0.12 -17.33
CA TRP A 240 10.21 -0.94 -17.98
C TRP A 240 10.60 -1.99 -16.94
N TYR A 241 10.66 -3.25 -17.37
CA TYR A 241 11.03 -4.38 -16.53
C TYR A 241 12.53 -4.59 -16.58
N SER A 242 13.09 -5.08 -15.47
CA SER A 242 14.50 -5.45 -15.36
C SER A 242 14.70 -6.98 -15.44
N SER A 243 13.61 -7.75 -15.38
CA SER A 243 13.63 -9.22 -15.52
C SER A 243 12.46 -9.77 -16.35
N PRO A 244 12.56 -11.00 -16.89
CA PRO A 244 11.45 -11.66 -17.59
C PRO A 244 10.20 -11.86 -16.71
N GLU A 245 10.39 -12.08 -15.40
CA GLU A 245 9.30 -12.28 -14.45
C GLU A 245 8.50 -10.98 -14.26
N GLU A 246 9.18 -9.85 -14.14
CA GLU A 246 8.54 -8.52 -14.07
C GLU A 246 7.80 -8.20 -15.37
N LYS A 247 8.37 -8.54 -16.53
CA LYS A 247 7.70 -8.40 -17.83
C LYS A 247 6.38 -9.17 -17.84
N LYS A 248 6.42 -10.42 -17.39
CA LYS A 248 5.25 -11.29 -17.32
C LYS A 248 4.20 -10.70 -16.38
N GLU A 249 4.59 -10.24 -15.20
CA GLU A 249 3.68 -9.58 -14.25
C GLU A 249 3.00 -8.34 -14.87
N ILE A 250 3.74 -7.47 -15.57
CA ILE A 250 3.18 -6.31 -16.27
C ILE A 250 2.13 -6.74 -17.31
N ILE A 251 2.45 -7.76 -18.11
CA ILE A 251 1.53 -8.30 -19.14
C ILE A 251 0.26 -8.86 -18.47
N ASP A 252 0.41 -9.64 -17.41
CA ASP A 252 -0.70 -10.33 -16.74
C ASP A 252 -1.63 -9.34 -16.02
N ILE A 253 -1.08 -8.33 -15.33
CA ILE A 253 -1.84 -7.23 -14.72
C ILE A 253 -2.62 -6.48 -15.80
N TYR A 254 -1.99 -6.15 -16.92
CA TYR A 254 -2.66 -5.42 -17.99
C TYR A 254 -3.77 -6.25 -18.62
N LYS A 255 -3.55 -7.52 -18.91
CA LYS A 255 -4.58 -8.44 -19.42
C LYS A 255 -5.74 -8.58 -18.42
N ALA A 256 -5.45 -8.72 -17.13
CA ALA A 256 -6.49 -8.79 -16.09
C ALA A 256 -7.34 -7.52 -16.05
N LYS A 257 -6.72 -6.34 -16.19
CA LYS A 257 -7.43 -5.07 -16.31
C LYS A 257 -8.30 -4.98 -17.55
N LEU A 258 -7.84 -5.46 -18.71
CA LEU A 258 -8.69 -5.48 -19.91
C LEU A 258 -9.90 -6.41 -19.72
N ARG A 259 -9.70 -7.57 -19.09
CA ARG A 259 -10.79 -8.51 -18.74
C ARG A 259 -11.80 -7.95 -17.73
N SER A 260 -11.52 -6.84 -17.07
CA SER A 260 -12.49 -6.14 -16.21
C SER A 260 -13.23 -5.01 -16.93
N ILE A 261 -12.86 -4.66 -18.16
CA ILE A 261 -13.46 -3.58 -18.95
C ILE A 261 -14.34 -4.19 -20.04
N ASP A 262 -15.59 -3.76 -20.10
CA ASP A 262 -16.54 -4.27 -21.09
C ASP A 262 -16.10 -3.93 -22.53
N CYS A 263 -16.19 -4.93 -23.41
CA CYS A 263 -15.79 -4.82 -24.80
C CYS A 263 -16.78 -3.95 -25.57
N LYS A 264 -16.29 -2.81 -26.08
CA LYS A 264 -17.07 -1.91 -26.93
C LYS A 264 -17.65 -2.56 -28.19
N HIS A 265 -17.00 -3.60 -28.73
CA HIS A 265 -17.47 -4.28 -29.94
C HIS A 265 -18.51 -5.36 -29.65
N PHE A 266 -18.43 -5.99 -28.47
CA PHE A 266 -19.45 -6.93 -28.02
C PHE A 266 -20.71 -6.20 -27.59
N ASN A 267 -20.56 -5.00 -27.00
CA ASN A 267 -21.66 -4.10 -26.66
C ASN A 267 -22.83 -4.81 -25.96
N PHE A 268 -22.53 -5.56 -24.90
CA PHE A 268 -23.52 -6.28 -24.11
C PHE A 268 -24.37 -7.31 -24.87
N GLY A 269 -23.81 -7.91 -25.93
CA GLY A 269 -24.47 -8.87 -26.81
C GLY A 269 -25.15 -8.24 -28.02
N ASN A 270 -25.22 -6.90 -28.09
CA ASN A 270 -25.80 -6.17 -29.21
C ASN A 270 -24.81 -5.95 -30.37
N GLY A 271 -23.52 -6.26 -30.17
CA GLY A 271 -22.47 -6.12 -31.17
C GLY A 271 -21.71 -7.44 -31.36
N ASN A 272 -21.09 -7.57 -32.53
CA ASN A 272 -20.28 -8.74 -32.84
C ASN A 272 -18.80 -8.39 -32.67
N CYS A 273 -18.19 -8.85 -31.58
CA CYS A 273 -16.77 -8.63 -31.37
C CYS A 273 -15.96 -9.42 -32.42
N PRO A 274 -15.15 -8.73 -33.24
CA PRO A 274 -14.43 -9.39 -34.32
C PRO A 274 -13.32 -10.32 -33.81
N PHE A 275 -12.94 -10.19 -32.55
CA PHE A 275 -11.97 -11.05 -31.87
C PHE A 275 -12.61 -12.29 -31.22
N GLY A 276 -13.94 -12.35 -31.11
CA GLY A 276 -14.67 -13.45 -30.46
C GLY A 276 -14.07 -13.86 -29.12
N ALA A 277 -13.89 -15.17 -28.94
CA ALA A 277 -13.27 -15.80 -27.77
C ALA A 277 -11.83 -15.34 -27.47
N SER A 278 -11.12 -14.77 -28.45
CA SER A 278 -9.76 -14.24 -28.27
C SER A 278 -9.73 -12.75 -27.88
N CYS A 279 -10.89 -12.13 -27.66
CA CYS A 279 -10.95 -10.75 -27.19
C CYS A 279 -10.27 -10.60 -25.82
N PHE A 280 -9.47 -9.53 -25.68
CA PHE A 280 -8.83 -9.22 -24.40
C PHE A 280 -9.76 -8.51 -23.40
N TYR A 281 -10.90 -8.01 -23.88
CA TYR A 281 -11.88 -7.27 -23.10
C TYR A 281 -13.03 -8.18 -22.64
N LYS A 282 -13.75 -7.74 -21.61
CA LYS A 282 -14.87 -8.49 -21.02
C LYS A 282 -16.07 -8.54 -21.98
N HIS A 283 -16.54 -9.74 -22.30
CA HIS A 283 -17.82 -9.94 -22.98
C HIS A 283 -18.86 -10.35 -21.92
N ALA A 284 -19.66 -9.39 -21.49
CA ALA A 284 -20.80 -9.62 -20.59
C ALA A 284 -22.07 -9.17 -21.28
N TYR A 285 -23.11 -9.98 -21.24
CA TYR A 285 -24.44 -9.64 -21.73
C TYR A 285 -25.11 -8.60 -20.80
N SER A 286 -26.22 -8.01 -21.27
CA SER A 286 -26.99 -7.01 -20.53
C SER A 286 -27.58 -7.54 -19.20
N ASP A 287 -27.75 -8.85 -19.06
CA ASP A 287 -28.18 -9.54 -17.84
C ASP A 287 -27.05 -9.79 -16.83
N GLY A 288 -25.80 -9.45 -17.19
CA GLY A 288 -24.61 -9.67 -16.38
C GLY A 288 -23.94 -11.04 -16.56
N HIS A 289 -24.55 -11.95 -17.33
CA HIS A 289 -23.93 -13.24 -17.67
C HIS A 289 -22.70 -13.01 -18.58
N LEU A 290 -21.65 -13.80 -18.41
CA LEU A 290 -20.45 -13.72 -19.26
C LEU A 290 -20.63 -14.58 -20.51
N GLU A 291 -20.13 -14.12 -21.67
CA GLU A 291 -20.05 -15.00 -22.84
C GLU A 291 -19.20 -16.23 -22.49
N GLU A 292 -19.77 -17.42 -22.72
CA GLU A 292 -19.03 -18.66 -22.57
C GLU A 292 -17.98 -18.71 -23.69
N VAL A 293 -16.71 -18.78 -23.29
CA VAL A 293 -15.59 -18.84 -24.22
C VAL A 293 -15.58 -20.22 -24.88
N VAL A 294 -16.42 -20.41 -25.89
CA VAL A 294 -16.31 -21.57 -26.77
C VAL A 294 -15.13 -21.30 -27.69
N LEU A 295 -14.01 -21.98 -27.43
CA LEU A 295 -12.89 -22.08 -28.36
C LEU A 295 -13.46 -22.54 -29.72
N ARG A 296 -13.58 -21.63 -30.69
CA ARG A 296 -14.09 -21.95 -32.03
C ARG A 296 -13.10 -22.88 -32.72
N HIS A 297 -13.33 -24.19 -32.64
CA HIS A 297 -12.59 -25.18 -33.42
C HIS A 297 -12.73 -24.83 -34.91
N LEU A 298 -11.65 -24.35 -35.53
CA LEU A 298 -11.56 -24.27 -36.98
C LEU A 298 -11.39 -25.70 -37.47
N GLY A 299 -12.49 -26.35 -37.84
CA GLY A 299 -12.44 -27.62 -38.55
C GLY A 299 -11.79 -27.39 -39.91
N SER A 300 -10.59 -27.94 -40.11
CA SER A 300 -10.08 -28.17 -41.46
C SER A 300 -10.92 -29.27 -42.11
N GLN A 301 -11.08 -29.24 -43.44
CA GLN A 301 -11.91 -30.21 -44.19
C GLN A 301 -11.36 -31.63 -44.22
N GLU A 302 -10.26 -31.91 -43.54
CA GLU A 302 -9.74 -33.25 -43.30
C GLU A 302 -9.76 -33.48 -41.79
N GLY A 303 -10.52 -34.48 -41.35
CA GLY A 303 -10.96 -34.71 -39.96
C GLY A 303 -9.88 -35.00 -38.92
N GLU A 304 -8.72 -34.36 -38.98
CA GLU A 304 -7.79 -34.28 -37.86
C GLU A 304 -8.21 -33.16 -36.90
N THR A 305 -8.81 -33.56 -35.79
CA THR A 305 -9.04 -32.71 -34.62
C THR A 305 -7.70 -32.39 -33.96
N VAL A 306 -6.97 -31.41 -34.47
CA VAL A 306 -5.89 -30.82 -33.69
C VAL A 306 -6.55 -29.99 -32.60
N ILE A 307 -6.45 -30.45 -31.35
CA ILE A 307 -6.68 -29.63 -30.16
C ILE A 307 -5.59 -28.56 -30.21
N THR A 308 -5.85 -27.47 -30.92
CA THR A 308 -4.97 -26.31 -30.86
C THR A 308 -5.25 -25.66 -29.52
N ASP A 309 -4.38 -25.90 -28.53
CA ASP A 309 -4.44 -25.24 -27.21
C ASP A 309 -4.34 -23.71 -27.28
N SER A 310 -4.27 -23.15 -28.49
CA SER A 310 -4.42 -21.74 -28.76
C SER A 310 -4.95 -21.57 -30.19
N ILE A 311 -6.26 -21.48 -30.38
CA ILE A 311 -6.82 -20.84 -31.58
C ILE A 311 -6.26 -19.41 -31.59
N ARG A 312 -5.48 -19.09 -32.62
CA ARG A 312 -4.64 -17.89 -32.63
C ARG A 312 -5.45 -16.71 -33.18
N LEU A 313 -5.30 -15.53 -32.56
CA LEU A 313 -5.85 -14.25 -33.06
C LEU A 313 -5.62 -14.01 -34.56
N SER A 314 -4.55 -14.57 -35.14
CA SER A 314 -4.24 -14.52 -36.57
C SER A 314 -5.34 -15.11 -37.45
N GLU A 315 -6.09 -16.10 -36.98
CA GLU A 315 -7.13 -16.78 -37.77
C GLU A 315 -8.38 -15.91 -37.96
N PHE A 316 -8.62 -14.92 -37.07
CA PHE A 316 -9.77 -14.01 -37.17
C PHE A 316 -9.43 -12.66 -37.82
N LEU A 317 -8.16 -12.25 -37.81
CA LEU A 317 -7.75 -10.91 -38.26
C LEU A 317 -7.57 -10.76 -39.79
N GLY A 318 -7.53 -11.86 -40.54
CA GLY A 318 -7.44 -11.83 -42.00
C GLY A 318 -8.63 -11.15 -42.70
N GLY A 319 -9.79 -11.09 -42.03
CA GLY A 319 -11.02 -10.52 -42.58
C GLY A 319 -11.39 -9.10 -42.12
N LEU A 320 -10.58 -8.45 -41.28
CA LEU A 320 -10.96 -7.18 -40.66
C LEU A 320 -10.25 -5.99 -41.32
N GLN A 321 -10.92 -5.37 -42.29
CA GLN A 321 -10.71 -3.96 -42.60
C GLN A 321 -11.28 -3.15 -41.42
N ILE A 322 -10.41 -2.81 -40.46
CA ILE A 322 -10.75 -1.87 -39.39
C ILE A 322 -10.48 -0.48 -39.96
N PHE A 323 -11.56 0.22 -40.34
CA PHE A 323 -11.55 1.65 -40.69
C PHE A 323 -11.34 2.50 -39.44
#